data_AF-A0A9P5XJZ7-F1
#
_entry.id   AF-A0A9P5XJZ7-F1
#
_cell.length_a   1.000
_cell.length_b   1.000
_cell.length_c   1.000
_cell.angle_alpha   90.00
_cell.angle_beta   90.00
_cell.angle_gamma   90.00
#
_symmetry.space_group_name_H-M   'P 1'
#
loop_
_entity.id
_entity.type
_entity.pdbx_description
1 polymer ?
#
loop_
_entity_poly.entity_id
_entity_poly.type
_entity_poly.pdbx_seq_one_letter_code
_entity_poly.pdbx_strand_id
1 'polypeptide(L)'
;MRIRPSDLFAQRTWGTVDINRLVRLIAISRKYEFEDFRDWSWNLLHKHITGNPGELLPRCGWQHLERLLNLCYDCQQPQLAQHIEKEWIDRIQTSGVGASCAALEAALDTAERSSYLRHFHGRAYYAYLKAVGAFQPGPALKIGETMGQAGISLSSFNDQRKLRLVQGFWSLVQLRLRLIAAPEIDPNPSCSHHTGECAPGWNGWWKETTEGIKTPSCDPSEFLQEIEKRLPRSGSLFVSNRAARAIYVYCSATLRARVQQMSSTFLDNIADHFMIPP
;
A
#
# COMPACT_ATOMS: atom_id res chain seq x y z
N MET A 1 38.62 -2.99 14.10
CA MET A 1 37.58 -3.62 14.92
C MET A 1 37.81 -5.13 14.89
N ARG A 2 38.13 -5.78 16.02
CA ARG A 2 38.31 -7.25 16.04
C ARG A 2 36.96 -7.89 16.38
N ILE A 3 36.35 -8.60 15.43
CA ILE A 3 35.15 -9.40 15.67
C ILE A 3 35.62 -10.77 16.15
N ARG A 4 35.17 -11.21 17.34
CA ARG A 4 35.49 -12.55 17.85
C ARG A 4 34.65 -13.58 17.08
N PRO A 5 35.19 -14.78 16.75
CA PRO A 5 34.40 -15.82 16.07
C PRO A 5 33.08 -16.16 16.78
N SER A 6 33.07 -16.17 18.12
CA SER A 6 31.88 -16.35 18.95
C SER A 6 30.77 -15.36 18.63
N ASP A 7 31.12 -14.11 18.30
CA ASP A 7 30.16 -13.06 18.00
C ASP A 7 29.46 -13.31 16.66
N LEU A 8 30.18 -13.88 15.69
CA LEU A 8 29.61 -14.27 14.38
C LEU A 8 28.64 -15.45 14.54
N PHE A 9 28.97 -16.42 15.39
CA PHE A 9 28.06 -17.51 15.70
C PHE A 9 26.80 -17.04 16.44
N ALA A 10 26.93 -16.08 17.34
CA ALA A 10 25.79 -15.49 18.05
C ALA A 10 24.78 -14.82 17.09
N GLN A 11 25.21 -14.32 15.93
CA GLN A 11 24.31 -13.74 14.94
C GLN A 11 23.49 -14.79 14.18
N ARG A 12 23.87 -16.07 14.20
CA ARG A 12 23.15 -17.13 13.45
C ARG A 12 21.78 -17.48 14.03
N THR A 13 21.60 -17.21 15.32
CA THR A 13 20.38 -17.59 16.06
C THR A 13 19.54 -16.34 16.34
N TRP A 14 18.25 -16.41 16.00
CA TRP A 14 17.32 -15.27 16.17
C TRP A 14 17.24 -14.76 17.62
N GLY A 15 17.27 -15.65 18.61
CA GLY A 15 17.18 -15.26 20.02
C GLY A 15 18.33 -14.35 20.49
N THR A 16 19.50 -14.47 19.87
CA THR A 16 20.74 -13.78 20.27
C THR A 16 21.24 -12.77 19.25
N VAL A 17 20.54 -12.63 18.11
CA VAL A 17 20.97 -11.72 17.04
C VAL A 17 20.84 -10.27 17.50
N ASP A 18 21.90 -9.50 17.23
CA ASP A 18 21.90 -8.06 17.37
C ASP A 18 21.71 -7.46 15.98
N ILE A 19 20.45 -7.16 15.64
CA ILE A 19 20.09 -6.58 14.35
C ILE A 19 20.85 -5.27 14.10
N ASN A 20 20.99 -4.42 15.12
CA ASN A 20 21.67 -3.13 14.99
C ASN A 20 23.15 -3.35 14.63
N ARG A 21 23.77 -4.38 15.21
CA ARG A 21 25.12 -4.79 14.82
C ARG A 21 25.17 -5.29 13.38
N LEU A 22 24.24 -6.13 12.92
CA LEU A 22 24.18 -6.57 11.52
C LEU A 22 24.04 -5.39 10.55
N VAL A 23 23.16 -4.42 10.83
CA VAL A 23 23.00 -3.21 10.02
C VAL A 23 24.32 -2.42 9.94
N ARG A 24 25.05 -2.29 11.06
CA ARG A 24 26.36 -1.65 11.08
C ARG A 24 27.40 -2.42 10.28
N LEU A 25 27.41 -3.76 10.36
CA LEU A 25 28.32 -4.60 9.59
C LEU A 25 28.06 -4.42 8.10
N ILE A 26 26.80 -4.46 7.65
CA ILE A 26 26.43 -4.17 6.24
C ILE A 26 26.97 -2.82 5.79
N ALA A 27 26.73 -1.76 6.58
CA ALA A 27 27.19 -0.40 6.24
C ALA A 27 28.72 -0.31 6.13
N ILE A 28 29.46 -0.94 7.05
CA ILE A 28 30.93 -0.96 7.06
C ILE A 28 31.43 -1.79 5.87
N SER A 29 30.91 -3.00 5.66
CA SER A 29 31.30 -3.87 4.55
C SER A 29 31.10 -3.20 3.21
N ARG A 30 29.99 -2.48 3.01
CA ARG A 30 29.75 -1.67 1.81
C ARG A 30 30.80 -0.56 1.66
N LYS A 31 31.07 0.19 2.73
CA LYS A 31 32.01 1.32 2.69
C LYS A 31 33.45 0.90 2.32
N TYR A 32 33.86 -0.31 2.71
CA TYR A 32 35.20 -0.84 2.46
C TYR A 32 35.22 -1.97 1.43
N GLU A 33 34.15 -2.13 0.65
CA GLU A 33 34.07 -3.08 -0.47
C GLU A 33 34.33 -4.56 -0.09
N PHE A 34 33.92 -4.96 1.12
CA PHE A 34 33.97 -6.37 1.55
C PHE A 34 32.70 -7.12 1.14
N GLU A 35 32.64 -7.52 -0.12
CA GLU A 35 31.43 -8.10 -0.74
C GLU A 35 30.93 -9.38 -0.07
N ASP A 36 31.80 -10.38 0.13
CA ASP A 36 31.42 -11.64 0.77
C ASP A 36 30.80 -11.43 2.15
N PHE A 37 31.36 -10.49 2.90
CA PHE A 37 30.91 -10.19 4.26
C PHE A 37 29.62 -9.36 4.27
N ARG A 38 29.44 -8.47 3.29
CA ARG A 38 28.18 -7.75 3.04
C ARG A 38 27.07 -8.76 2.70
N ASP A 39 27.31 -9.66 1.77
CA ASP A 39 26.31 -10.60 1.26
C ASP A 39 25.95 -11.64 2.31
N TRP A 40 26.94 -12.14 3.07
CA TRP A 40 26.69 -12.95 4.26
C TRP A 40 25.77 -12.24 5.27
N SER A 41 26.05 -10.96 5.56
CA SER A 41 25.26 -10.18 6.53
C SER A 41 23.83 -9.94 6.02
N TRP A 42 23.65 -9.66 4.73
CA TRP A 42 22.33 -9.51 4.11
C TRP A 42 21.53 -10.81 4.14
N ASN A 43 22.13 -11.93 3.74
CA ASN A 43 21.48 -13.24 3.76
C ASN A 43 21.01 -13.62 5.17
N LEU A 44 21.85 -13.33 6.17
CA LEU A 44 21.51 -13.58 7.56
C LEU A 44 20.36 -12.68 8.04
N LEU A 45 20.40 -11.39 7.73
CA LEU A 45 19.36 -10.44 8.08
C LEU A 45 18.03 -10.78 7.40
N HIS A 46 18.06 -11.11 6.11
CA HIS A 46 16.91 -11.54 5.34
C HIS A 46 16.27 -12.78 5.95
N LYS A 47 17.07 -13.84 6.21
CA LYS A 47 16.60 -15.08 6.86
C LYS A 47 15.86 -14.79 8.16
N HIS A 48 16.41 -13.91 8.98
CA HIS A 48 15.86 -13.54 10.27
C HIS A 48 14.54 -12.78 10.16
N ILE A 49 14.46 -11.80 9.25
CA ILE A 49 13.25 -11.01 9.01
C ILE A 49 12.14 -11.85 8.40
N THR A 50 12.45 -12.68 7.39
CA THR A 50 11.45 -13.58 6.79
C THR A 50 10.96 -14.66 7.75
N GLY A 51 11.81 -15.09 8.68
CA GLY A 51 11.45 -16.10 9.67
C GLY A 51 10.63 -15.55 10.84
N ASN A 52 10.65 -14.23 11.07
CA ASN A 52 10.02 -13.59 12.23
C ASN A 52 9.37 -12.25 11.82
N PRO A 53 8.34 -12.27 10.97
CA PRO A 53 7.69 -11.06 10.50
C PRO A 53 7.08 -10.26 11.66
N GLY A 54 7.29 -8.93 11.68
CA GLY A 54 6.72 -8.03 12.69
C GLY A 54 7.56 -7.83 13.96
N GLU A 55 8.63 -8.59 14.12
CA GLU A 55 9.53 -8.53 15.28
C GLU A 55 10.77 -7.66 15.06
N LEU A 56 10.92 -7.07 13.87
CA LEU A 56 12.07 -6.23 13.54
C LEU A 56 12.03 -4.92 14.32
N LEU A 57 10.89 -4.22 14.25
CA LEU A 57 10.72 -2.91 14.87
C LEU A 57 10.94 -2.92 16.39
N PRO A 58 10.36 -3.85 17.19
CA PRO A 58 10.60 -3.90 18.63
C PRO A 58 12.09 -4.04 19.01
N ARG A 59 12.91 -4.64 18.14
CA ARG A 59 14.34 -4.89 18.40
C ARG A 59 15.24 -3.73 17.97
N CYS A 60 14.93 -3.07 16.86
CA CYS A 60 15.81 -2.05 16.28
C CYS A 60 15.34 -0.60 16.56
N GLY A 61 14.03 -0.40 16.76
CA GLY A 61 13.42 0.94 16.80
C GLY A 61 13.47 1.66 15.45
N TRP A 62 12.77 2.80 15.35
CA TRP A 62 12.56 3.52 14.10
C TRP A 62 13.85 4.01 13.43
N GLN A 63 14.80 4.54 14.20
CA GLN A 63 16.06 5.07 13.67
C GLN A 63 16.91 4.01 12.95
N HIS A 64 16.95 2.79 13.48
CA HIS A 64 17.69 1.69 12.84
C HIS A 64 16.92 1.14 11.65
N LEU A 65 15.59 1.15 11.70
CA LEU A 65 14.74 0.75 10.59
C LEU A 65 14.87 1.71 9.40
N GLU A 66 14.91 3.02 9.65
CA GLU A 66 15.24 4.06 8.67
C GLU A 66 16.59 3.78 8.01
N ARG A 67 17.63 3.59 8.84
CA ARG A 67 18.98 3.31 8.33
C ARG A 67 19.03 2.03 7.50
N LEU A 68 18.33 0.99 7.93
CA LEU A 68 18.26 -0.28 7.22
C LEU A 68 17.51 -0.13 5.88
N LEU A 69 16.40 0.60 5.86
CA LEU A 69 15.64 0.87 4.64
C LEU A 69 16.52 1.61 3.61
N ASN A 70 17.21 2.65 4.03
CA ASN A 70 18.15 3.39 3.16
C ASN A 70 19.26 2.48 2.63
N LEU A 71 19.84 1.63 3.48
CA LEU A 71 20.83 0.63 3.04
C LEU A 71 20.25 -0.38 2.03
N CYS A 72 18.97 -0.76 2.16
CA CYS A 72 18.33 -1.67 1.21
C CYS A 72 18.24 -1.01 -0.17
N TYR A 73 17.81 0.24 -0.26
CA TYR A 73 17.76 0.96 -1.54
C TYR A 73 19.15 1.18 -2.14
N ASP A 74 20.09 1.63 -1.32
CA ASP A 74 21.49 1.83 -1.67
C ASP A 74 22.20 0.57 -2.18
N CYS A 75 21.83 -0.60 -1.66
CA CYS A 75 22.40 -1.91 -2.04
C CYS A 75 21.50 -2.70 -2.98
N GLN A 76 20.46 -2.08 -3.56
CA GLN A 76 19.51 -2.71 -4.47
C GLN A 76 18.90 -4.02 -3.90
N GLN A 77 18.41 -3.96 -2.67
CA GLN A 77 17.73 -5.05 -1.96
C GLN A 77 16.21 -4.80 -1.90
N PRO A 78 15.48 -4.86 -3.04
CA PRO A 78 14.08 -4.43 -3.11
C PRO A 78 13.14 -5.30 -2.28
N GLN A 79 13.38 -6.62 -2.21
CA GLN A 79 12.52 -7.53 -1.45
C GLN A 79 12.54 -7.20 0.05
N LEU A 80 13.71 -6.87 0.59
CA LEU A 80 13.85 -6.53 2.00
C LEU A 80 13.30 -5.13 2.30
N ALA A 81 13.53 -4.16 1.39
CA ALA A 81 12.90 -2.85 1.49
C ALA A 81 11.36 -2.97 1.54
N GLN A 82 10.76 -3.78 0.66
CA GLN A 82 9.31 -4.03 0.66
C GLN A 82 8.81 -4.64 1.96
N HIS A 83 9.56 -5.57 2.58
CA HIS A 83 9.21 -6.14 3.88
C HIS A 83 9.25 -5.10 5.00
N ILE A 84 10.28 -4.26 5.03
CA ILE A 84 10.42 -3.18 6.01
C ILE A 84 9.29 -2.16 5.86
N GLU A 85 9.02 -1.72 4.64
CA GLU A 85 7.92 -0.81 4.36
C GLU A 85 6.59 -1.41 4.78
N LYS A 86 6.34 -2.69 4.45
CA LYS A 86 5.12 -3.39 4.85
C LYS A 86 4.97 -3.43 6.36
N GLU A 87 6.01 -3.82 7.09
CA GLU A 87 5.96 -3.83 8.57
C GLU A 87 5.66 -2.44 9.13
N TRP A 88 6.24 -1.40 8.54
CA TRP A 88 5.98 -0.01 8.93
C TRP A 88 4.52 0.38 8.69
N ILE A 89 3.98 0.05 7.51
CA ILE A 89 2.57 0.30 7.16
C ILE A 89 1.62 -0.49 8.07
N ASP A 90 1.90 -1.76 8.33
CA ASP A 90 1.11 -2.61 9.21
C ASP A 90 1.07 -2.02 10.62
N ARG A 91 2.19 -1.46 11.11
CA ARG A 91 2.25 -0.77 12.41
C ARG A 91 1.41 0.50 12.44
N ILE A 92 1.39 1.29 11.37
CA ILE A 92 0.51 2.46 11.27
C ILE A 92 -0.96 2.02 11.35
N GLN A 93 -1.34 0.94 10.68
CA GLN A 93 -2.73 0.49 10.58
C GLN A 93 -3.27 -0.23 11.83
N THR A 94 -2.41 -1.02 12.49
CA THR A 94 -2.84 -1.93 13.58
C THR A 94 -2.64 -1.37 14.97
N SER A 95 -1.89 -0.27 15.11
CA SER A 95 -1.65 0.37 16.40
C SER A 95 -2.83 1.25 16.83
N GLY A 96 -2.94 1.55 18.13
CA GLY A 96 -3.87 2.59 18.59
C GLY A 96 -3.48 3.96 18.05
N VAL A 97 -4.43 4.90 17.97
CA VAL A 97 -4.29 6.22 17.32
C VAL A 97 -2.97 6.94 17.66
N GLY A 98 -2.57 6.96 18.92
CA GLY A 98 -1.32 7.60 19.36
C GLY A 98 -0.06 6.92 18.80
N ALA A 99 -0.01 5.59 18.82
CA ALA A 99 1.12 4.82 18.28
C ALA A 99 1.13 4.84 16.74
N SER A 100 -0.02 4.88 16.08
CA SER A 100 -0.14 5.10 14.63
C SER A 100 0.41 6.47 14.22
N CYS A 101 0.15 7.51 15.01
CA CYS A 101 0.68 8.86 14.76
C CYS A 101 2.21 8.89 14.85
N ALA A 102 2.79 8.32 15.90
CA ALA A 102 4.24 8.24 16.06
C ALA A 102 4.91 7.40 14.95
N ALA A 103 4.29 6.29 14.54
CA ALA A 103 4.76 5.47 13.42
C ALA A 103 4.71 6.22 12.08
N LEU A 104 3.64 6.99 11.85
CA LEU A 104 3.51 7.84 10.67
C LEU A 104 4.57 8.94 10.68
N GLU A 105 4.78 9.65 11.80
CA GLU A 105 5.77 10.71 11.91
C GLU A 105 7.18 10.20 11.55
N ALA A 106 7.58 9.05 12.09
CA ALA A 106 8.86 8.42 11.77
C ALA A 106 8.94 7.99 10.29
N ALA A 107 7.83 7.52 9.69
CA ALA A 107 7.78 7.19 8.26
C ALA A 107 7.96 8.43 7.39
N LEU A 108 7.31 9.54 7.73
CA LEU A 108 7.38 10.81 6.99
C LEU A 108 8.78 11.43 7.11
N ASP A 109 9.38 11.43 8.30
CA ASP A 109 10.76 11.88 8.50
C ASP A 109 11.75 11.12 7.61
N THR A 110 11.56 9.80 7.51
CA THR A 110 12.38 8.93 6.66
C THR A 110 12.15 9.20 5.18
N ALA A 111 10.89 9.28 4.75
CA ALA A 111 10.51 9.43 3.35
C ALA A 111 10.85 10.81 2.78
N GLU A 112 10.74 11.88 3.58
CA GLU A 112 11.06 13.24 3.14
C GLU A 112 12.56 13.45 2.87
N ARG A 113 13.44 12.64 3.49
CA ARG A 113 14.89 12.68 3.28
C ARG A 113 15.34 11.95 2.01
N SER A 114 14.45 11.19 1.36
CA SER A 114 14.82 10.27 0.28
C SER A 114 13.86 10.36 -0.90
N SER A 115 14.35 10.76 -2.08
CA SER A 115 13.51 10.89 -3.28
C SER A 115 12.92 9.56 -3.77
N TYR A 116 13.60 8.44 -3.56
CA TYR A 116 13.15 7.10 -3.94
C TYR A 116 12.02 6.54 -3.05
N LEU A 117 11.72 7.18 -1.91
CA LEU A 117 10.66 6.75 -0.99
C LEU A 117 9.29 7.40 -1.28
N ARG A 118 9.10 8.00 -2.46
CA ARG A 118 7.83 8.65 -2.84
C ARG A 118 6.62 7.74 -2.65
N HIS A 119 6.68 6.49 -3.13
CA HIS A 119 5.57 5.54 -2.99
C HIS A 119 5.31 5.18 -1.53
N PHE A 120 6.37 4.92 -0.76
CA PHE A 120 6.27 4.67 0.68
C PHE A 120 5.61 5.83 1.44
N HIS A 121 5.97 7.07 1.10
CA HIS A 121 5.38 8.29 1.64
C HIS A 121 3.85 8.33 1.46
N GLY A 122 3.38 8.13 0.22
CA GLY A 122 1.96 8.10 -0.09
C GLY A 122 1.21 6.98 0.64
N ARG A 123 1.80 5.78 0.68
CA ARG A 123 1.25 4.63 1.39
C ARG A 123 1.14 4.88 2.88
N ALA A 124 2.10 5.56 3.50
CA ALA A 124 2.07 5.89 4.92
C ALA A 124 0.90 6.82 5.28
N TYR A 125 0.68 7.89 4.50
CA TYR A 125 -0.49 8.75 4.69
C TYR A 125 -1.80 7.99 4.52
N TYR A 126 -1.91 7.22 3.45
CA TYR A 126 -3.12 6.45 3.19
C TYR A 126 -3.39 5.41 4.30
N ALA A 127 -2.36 4.70 4.75
CA ALA A 127 -2.43 3.77 5.86
C ALA A 127 -2.91 4.43 7.16
N TYR A 128 -2.44 5.65 7.44
CA TYR A 128 -2.88 6.41 8.60
C TYR A 128 -4.35 6.82 8.49
N LEU A 129 -4.82 7.30 7.33
CA LEU A 129 -6.23 7.60 7.10
C LEU A 129 -7.13 6.39 7.34
N LYS A 130 -6.67 5.19 6.95
CA LYS A 130 -7.37 3.94 7.28
C LYS A 130 -7.38 3.67 8.79
N ALA A 131 -6.24 3.81 9.46
CA ALA A 131 -6.09 3.55 10.89
C ALA A 131 -7.02 4.41 11.75
N VAL A 132 -7.20 5.69 11.38
CA VAL A 132 -8.06 6.63 12.09
C VAL A 132 -9.53 6.58 11.66
N GLY A 133 -9.89 5.62 10.79
CA GLY A 133 -11.27 5.44 10.33
C GLY A 133 -11.80 6.57 9.44
N ALA A 134 -10.93 7.32 8.76
CA ALA A 134 -11.33 8.49 7.96
C ALA A 134 -12.32 8.15 6.83
N PHE A 135 -12.39 6.87 6.42
CA PHE A 135 -13.28 6.39 5.36
C PHE A 135 -14.57 5.73 5.86
N GLN A 136 -14.77 5.63 7.18
CA GLN A 136 -15.96 5.00 7.73
C GLN A 136 -17.23 5.84 7.44
N PRO A 137 -18.36 5.19 7.12
CA PRO A 137 -19.62 5.89 6.87
C PRO A 137 -20.13 6.52 8.18
N GLY A 138 -20.18 7.85 8.23
CA GLY A 138 -20.70 8.64 9.35
C GLY A 138 -21.60 9.79 8.88
N PRO A 139 -22.46 10.34 9.76
CA PRO A 139 -23.35 11.44 9.42
C PRO A 139 -22.53 12.68 9.06
N ALA A 140 -22.39 12.91 7.76
CA ALA A 140 -21.69 14.00 7.08
C ALA A 140 -20.16 14.01 7.23
N LEU A 141 -19.50 13.94 6.05
CA LEU A 141 -18.12 14.28 5.75
C LEU A 141 -17.79 15.75 6.11
N LYS A 142 -17.90 16.14 7.36
CA LYS A 142 -17.34 17.40 7.83
C LYS A 142 -15.90 17.16 8.18
N ILE A 143 -15.01 17.17 7.20
CA ILE A 143 -13.57 16.89 7.33
C ILE A 143 -12.95 17.54 8.59
N GLY A 144 -13.33 18.78 8.92
CA GLY A 144 -12.86 19.46 10.14
C GLY A 144 -13.41 18.87 11.45
N GLU A 145 -14.68 18.47 11.48
CA GLU A 145 -15.29 17.78 12.63
C GLU A 145 -14.90 16.30 12.68
N THR A 146 -14.76 15.60 11.55
CA THR A 146 -14.33 14.20 11.48
C THR A 146 -12.87 14.05 11.88
N MET A 147 -11.97 14.99 11.50
CA MET A 147 -10.60 14.99 12.02
C MET A 147 -10.54 15.33 13.51
N GLY A 148 -11.40 16.25 13.98
CA GLY A 148 -11.53 16.54 15.42
C GLY A 148 -12.13 15.39 16.25
N GLN A 149 -13.14 14.70 15.72
CA GLN A 149 -13.85 13.58 16.37
C GLN A 149 -13.06 12.27 16.31
N ALA A 150 -12.29 12.03 15.23
CA ALA A 150 -11.38 10.89 15.14
C ALA A 150 -10.15 11.03 16.06
N GLY A 151 -10.06 12.10 16.86
CA GLY A 151 -8.96 12.33 17.79
C GLY A 151 -7.62 12.47 17.07
N ILE A 152 -7.63 12.90 15.80
CA ILE A 152 -6.42 13.08 15.00
C ILE A 152 -5.71 14.32 15.52
N SER A 153 -4.87 14.14 16.54
CA SER A 153 -3.99 15.18 17.05
C SER A 153 -2.88 15.43 16.04
N LEU A 154 -3.15 16.26 15.03
CA LEU A 154 -2.17 16.74 14.04
C LEU A 154 -1.18 17.75 14.62
N SER A 155 -1.14 17.94 15.94
CA SER A 155 -0.27 18.90 16.61
C SER A 155 1.22 18.65 16.36
N SER A 156 1.63 17.39 16.17
CA SER A 156 3.02 17.04 15.84
C SER A 156 3.38 17.31 14.37
N PHE A 157 2.40 17.52 13.49
CA PHE A 157 2.68 17.71 12.08
C PHE A 157 2.93 19.18 11.76
N ASN A 158 3.94 19.43 10.93
CA ASN A 158 4.11 20.73 10.30
C ASN A 158 2.96 21.01 9.31
N ASP A 159 2.80 22.27 8.92
CA ASP A 159 1.68 22.70 8.08
C ASP A 159 1.69 22.05 6.69
N GLN A 160 2.87 21.73 6.16
CA GLN A 160 2.99 21.03 4.90
C GLN A 160 2.46 19.59 4.98
N ARG A 161 2.81 18.84 6.03
CA ARG A 161 2.32 17.47 6.26
C ARG A 161 0.81 17.45 6.49
N LYS A 162 0.26 18.43 7.22
CA LYS A 162 -1.18 18.60 7.39
C LYS A 162 -1.87 18.86 6.05
N LEU A 163 -1.33 19.79 5.26
CA LEU A 163 -1.88 20.14 3.95
C LEU A 163 -1.92 18.92 3.01
N ARG A 164 -0.82 18.16 2.91
CA ARG A 164 -0.74 16.93 2.10
C ARG A 164 -1.77 15.88 2.54
N LEU A 165 -1.91 15.67 3.85
CA LEU A 165 -2.88 14.71 4.40
C LEU A 165 -4.32 15.08 4.01
N VAL A 166 -4.69 16.35 4.19
CA VAL A 166 -6.04 16.86 3.86
C VAL A 166 -6.31 16.81 2.36
N GLN A 167 -5.36 17.28 1.55
CA GLN A 167 -5.46 17.26 0.09
C GLN A 167 -5.57 15.83 -0.43
N GLY A 168 -4.74 14.92 0.08
CA GLY A 168 -4.78 13.51 -0.30
C GLY A 168 -6.08 12.83 0.11
N PHE A 169 -6.57 13.08 1.32
CA PHE A 169 -7.90 12.60 1.72
C PHE A 169 -8.99 13.08 0.73
N TRP A 170 -9.02 14.38 0.41
CA TRP A 170 -9.99 14.93 -0.53
C TRP A 170 -9.86 14.32 -1.92
N SER A 171 -8.63 14.21 -2.43
CA SER A 171 -8.32 13.58 -3.72
C SER A 171 -8.83 12.13 -3.79
N LEU A 172 -8.65 11.37 -2.71
CA LEU A 172 -9.16 10.00 -2.59
C LEU A 172 -10.69 9.92 -2.54
N VAL A 173 -11.35 10.82 -1.80
CA VAL A 173 -12.82 10.91 -1.80
C VAL A 173 -13.35 11.24 -3.20
N GLN A 174 -12.73 12.18 -3.90
CA GLN A 174 -13.09 12.52 -5.28
C GLN A 174 -12.90 11.33 -6.22
N LEU A 175 -11.79 10.59 -6.09
CA LEU A 175 -11.59 9.34 -6.83
C LEU A 175 -12.71 8.34 -6.54
N ARG A 176 -13.04 8.13 -5.27
CA ARG A 176 -14.13 7.23 -4.87
C ARG A 176 -15.47 7.61 -5.49
N LEU A 177 -15.79 8.90 -5.56
CA LEU A 177 -17.02 9.39 -6.19
C LEU A 177 -17.02 9.13 -7.71
N ARG A 178 -15.88 9.31 -8.38
CA ARG A 178 -15.74 9.00 -9.81
C ARG A 178 -15.92 7.51 -10.11
N LEU A 179 -15.46 6.65 -9.21
CA LEU A 179 -15.61 5.19 -9.32
C LEU A 179 -17.07 4.70 -9.23
N ILE A 180 -18.03 5.58 -8.91
CA ILE A 180 -19.46 5.26 -9.03
C ILE A 180 -19.85 5.07 -10.50
N ALA A 181 -19.26 5.84 -11.41
CA ALA A 181 -19.43 5.64 -12.83
C ALA A 181 -18.64 4.40 -13.30
N ALA A 182 -19.24 3.63 -14.19
CA ALA A 182 -18.56 2.49 -14.79
C ALA A 182 -17.34 2.97 -15.59
N PRO A 183 -16.18 2.30 -15.47
CA PRO A 183 -15.04 2.64 -16.31
C PRO A 183 -15.37 2.31 -17.77
N GLU A 184 -14.88 3.15 -18.67
CA GLU A 184 -14.99 2.92 -20.10
C GLU A 184 -14.31 1.60 -20.49
N ILE A 185 -14.93 0.91 -21.45
CA ILE A 185 -14.43 -0.35 -22.00
C ILE A 185 -13.81 -0.03 -23.34
N ASP A 186 -12.57 -0.46 -23.54
CA ASP A 186 -11.90 -0.29 -24.82
C ASP A 186 -12.65 -1.04 -25.93
N PRO A 187 -12.76 -0.46 -27.14
CA PRO A 187 -13.40 -1.11 -28.27
C PRO A 187 -12.72 -2.45 -28.56
N ASN A 188 -13.51 -3.52 -28.65
CA ASN A 188 -13.01 -4.86 -28.97
C ASN A 188 -13.49 -5.28 -30.37
N PRO A 189 -12.67 -5.15 -31.43
CA PRO A 189 -13.06 -5.51 -32.79
C PRO A 189 -13.33 -7.01 -32.96
N SER A 190 -12.82 -7.85 -32.06
CA SER A 190 -13.05 -9.30 -32.07
C SER A 190 -14.41 -9.71 -31.49
N CYS A 191 -15.18 -8.76 -30.93
CA CYS A 191 -16.50 -9.02 -30.36
C CYS A 191 -17.60 -8.30 -31.15
N SER A 192 -18.38 -9.07 -31.93
CA SER A 192 -19.49 -8.55 -32.75
C SER A 192 -20.62 -7.90 -31.92
N HIS A 193 -20.70 -8.20 -30.63
CA HIS A 193 -21.73 -7.70 -29.71
C HIS A 193 -21.19 -6.64 -28.74
N HIS A 194 -19.98 -6.12 -28.97
CA HIS A 194 -19.32 -5.22 -28.02
C HIS A 194 -20.14 -3.97 -27.70
N THR A 195 -20.51 -3.22 -28.74
CA THR A 195 -21.27 -1.96 -28.61
C THR A 195 -22.73 -2.20 -28.23
N GLY A 196 -23.35 -3.26 -28.75
CA GLY A 196 -24.78 -3.53 -28.56
C GLY A 196 -25.14 -4.19 -27.23
N GLU A 197 -24.21 -4.96 -26.65
CA GLU A 197 -24.54 -5.81 -25.49
C GLU A 197 -23.47 -5.74 -24.39
N CYS A 198 -22.18 -5.93 -24.71
CA CYS A 198 -21.15 -5.98 -23.68
C CYS A 198 -20.99 -4.66 -22.94
N ALA A 199 -20.94 -3.53 -23.66
CA ALA A 199 -20.78 -2.21 -23.06
C ALA A 199 -22.03 -1.78 -22.25
N PRO A 200 -23.26 -1.86 -22.79
CA PRO A 200 -24.46 -1.60 -22.02
C PRO A 200 -24.61 -2.54 -20.82
N GLY A 201 -24.31 -3.83 -20.99
CA GLY A 201 -24.37 -4.82 -19.92
C GLY A 201 -23.37 -4.55 -18.80
N TRP A 202 -22.18 -4.04 -19.12
CA TRP A 202 -21.18 -3.64 -18.12
C TRP A 202 -21.66 -2.43 -17.32
N ASN A 203 -22.19 -1.42 -18.01
CA ASN A 203 -22.75 -0.24 -17.36
C ASN A 203 -23.92 -0.61 -16.44
N GLY A 204 -24.80 -1.51 -16.89
CA GLY A 204 -25.90 -2.04 -16.09
C GLY A 204 -25.41 -2.80 -14.86
N TRP A 205 -24.52 -3.77 -15.06
CA TRP A 205 -23.93 -4.56 -13.97
C TRP A 205 -23.20 -3.67 -12.96
N TRP A 206 -22.40 -2.70 -13.42
CA TRP A 206 -21.67 -1.79 -12.53
C TRP A 206 -22.64 -0.94 -11.71
N LYS A 207 -23.66 -0.37 -12.34
CA LYS A 207 -24.69 0.40 -11.65
C LYS A 207 -25.40 -0.44 -10.58
N GLU A 208 -25.90 -1.62 -10.93
CA GLU A 208 -26.55 -2.53 -9.98
C GLU A 208 -25.61 -2.94 -8.84
N THR A 209 -24.35 -3.22 -9.17
CA THR A 209 -23.33 -3.62 -8.20
C THR A 209 -23.03 -2.50 -7.22
N THR A 210 -22.88 -1.27 -7.70
CA THR A 210 -22.58 -0.09 -6.88
C THR A 210 -23.77 0.35 -6.02
N GLU A 211 -25.00 0.30 -6.56
CA GLU A 211 -26.24 0.56 -5.80
C GLU A 211 -26.47 -0.51 -4.71
N GLY A 212 -26.06 -1.76 -4.97
CA GLY A 212 -26.13 -2.87 -4.00
C GLY A 212 -25.10 -2.83 -2.87
N ILE A 213 -24.19 -1.85 -2.82
CA ILE A 213 -23.24 -1.70 -1.71
C ILE A 213 -23.91 -0.87 -0.60
N LYS A 214 -24.51 -1.57 0.38
CA LYS A 214 -25.35 -0.98 1.44
C LYS A 214 -24.66 0.06 2.32
N THR A 215 -23.35 -0.07 2.51
CA THR A 215 -22.51 0.86 3.30
C THR A 215 -21.25 1.16 2.49
N PRO A 216 -21.31 2.09 1.53
CA PRO A 216 -20.16 2.39 0.72
C PRO A 216 -19.10 3.04 1.61
N SER A 217 -18.04 2.29 1.91
CA SER A 217 -16.80 2.87 2.40
C SER A 217 -16.39 3.99 1.45
N CYS A 218 -15.93 5.11 2.00
CA CYS A 218 -15.36 6.19 1.21
C CYS A 218 -13.96 5.83 0.68
N ASP A 219 -13.43 4.66 1.06
CA ASP A 219 -12.12 4.16 0.64
C ASP A 219 -12.17 3.62 -0.81
N PRO A 220 -11.44 4.22 -1.76
CA PRO A 220 -11.32 3.70 -3.13
C PRO A 220 -10.84 2.25 -3.19
N SER A 221 -9.89 1.84 -2.34
CA SER A 221 -9.34 0.47 -2.39
C SER A 221 -10.36 -0.56 -1.94
N GLU A 222 -11.10 -0.30 -0.87
CA GLU A 222 -12.12 -1.23 -0.38
C GLU A 222 -13.26 -1.35 -1.38
N PHE A 223 -13.63 -0.23 -2.01
CA PHE A 223 -14.60 -0.23 -3.09
C PHE A 223 -14.14 -1.12 -4.25
N LEU A 224 -12.91 -0.92 -4.77
CA LEU A 224 -12.38 -1.73 -5.87
C LEU A 224 -12.27 -3.23 -5.50
N GLN A 225 -11.87 -3.54 -4.26
CA GLN A 225 -11.85 -4.92 -3.77
C GLN A 225 -13.25 -5.54 -3.70
N GLU A 226 -14.27 -4.77 -3.29
CA GLU A 226 -15.65 -5.25 -3.25
C GLU A 226 -16.21 -5.47 -4.67
N ILE A 227 -15.91 -4.57 -5.61
CA ILE A 227 -16.21 -4.79 -7.03
C ILE A 227 -15.54 -6.07 -7.53
N GLU A 228 -14.25 -6.26 -7.26
CA GLU A 228 -13.50 -7.44 -7.68
C GLU A 228 -14.08 -8.74 -7.11
N LYS A 229 -14.52 -8.74 -5.83
CA LYS A 229 -15.19 -9.89 -5.21
C LYS A 229 -16.53 -10.24 -5.86
N ARG A 230 -17.28 -9.23 -6.31
CA ARG A 230 -18.59 -9.39 -6.96
C ARG A 230 -18.50 -9.78 -8.42
N LEU A 231 -17.33 -9.64 -9.06
CA LEU A 231 -17.13 -10.14 -10.40
C LEU A 231 -17.34 -11.67 -10.40
N PRO A 232 -18.16 -12.21 -11.33
CA PRO A 232 -18.35 -13.64 -11.46
C PRO A 232 -17.00 -14.30 -11.78
N ARG A 233 -16.64 -15.33 -10.98
CA ARG A 233 -15.40 -16.10 -11.15
C ARG A 233 -15.41 -16.91 -12.45
N SER A 234 -16.60 -17.39 -12.83
CA SER A 234 -16.86 -18.14 -14.04
C SER A 234 -18.24 -17.76 -14.60
N GLY A 235 -18.35 -17.72 -15.93
CA GLY A 235 -19.58 -17.33 -16.61
C GLY A 235 -19.58 -15.90 -17.13
N SER A 236 -20.62 -15.59 -17.90
CA SER A 236 -20.84 -14.27 -18.48
C SER A 236 -21.32 -13.30 -17.39
N LEU A 237 -20.71 -12.11 -17.33
CA LEU A 237 -21.26 -10.94 -16.62
C LEU A 237 -22.66 -10.57 -17.11
N PHE A 238 -22.99 -10.99 -18.33
CA PHE A 238 -24.22 -10.66 -19.03
C PHE A 238 -25.19 -11.83 -18.94
N VAL A 239 -26.32 -11.62 -18.28
CA VAL A 239 -27.45 -12.56 -18.25
C VAL A 239 -28.28 -12.35 -19.51
N SER A 240 -27.75 -12.75 -20.66
CA SER A 240 -28.54 -12.84 -21.89
C SER A 240 -28.25 -14.17 -22.58
N ASN A 241 -29.34 -14.89 -22.88
CA ASN A 241 -29.49 -16.14 -23.63
C ASN A 241 -28.32 -17.15 -23.68
N ARG A 242 -28.59 -18.40 -23.25
CA ARG A 242 -27.62 -19.51 -23.15
C ARG A 242 -26.78 -19.79 -24.41
N ALA A 243 -27.22 -19.38 -25.60
CA ALA A 243 -26.55 -19.62 -26.87
C ALA A 243 -25.29 -18.74 -27.11
N ALA A 244 -25.16 -17.59 -26.45
CA ALA A 244 -24.07 -16.64 -26.73
C ALA A 244 -22.88 -16.73 -25.75
N ARG A 245 -22.87 -17.74 -24.86
CA ARG A 245 -21.89 -17.91 -23.77
C ARG A 245 -20.42 -17.94 -24.19
N ALA A 246 -20.08 -18.39 -25.40
CA ALA A 246 -18.69 -18.50 -25.86
C ALA A 246 -18.11 -17.15 -26.34
N ILE A 247 -18.94 -16.25 -26.87
CA ILE A 247 -18.50 -14.97 -27.46
C ILE A 247 -18.26 -13.91 -26.38
N TYR A 248 -18.99 -13.97 -25.26
CA TYR A 248 -18.80 -13.05 -24.12
C TYR A 248 -17.56 -13.30 -23.27
N VAL A 249 -16.85 -14.41 -23.49
CA VAL A 249 -15.69 -14.80 -22.66
C VAL A 249 -14.57 -13.76 -22.76
N TYR A 250 -14.30 -13.23 -23.96
CA TYR A 250 -13.23 -12.24 -24.18
C TYR A 250 -13.52 -10.90 -23.50
N CYS A 251 -14.70 -10.31 -23.74
CA CYS A 251 -15.08 -9.07 -23.07
C CYS A 251 -15.13 -9.25 -21.54
N SER A 252 -15.64 -10.38 -21.03
CA SER A 252 -15.65 -10.64 -19.59
C SER A 252 -14.23 -10.75 -18.99
N ALA A 253 -13.28 -11.37 -19.71
CA ALA A 253 -11.88 -11.45 -19.28
C ALA A 253 -11.23 -10.06 -19.27
N THR A 254 -11.43 -9.26 -20.32
CA THR A 254 -10.92 -7.89 -20.40
C THR A 254 -11.47 -7.01 -19.28
N LEU A 255 -12.76 -7.13 -18.94
CA LEU A 255 -13.36 -6.37 -17.85
C LEU A 255 -12.78 -6.73 -16.49
N ARG A 256 -12.52 -8.02 -16.23
CA ARG A 256 -11.84 -8.46 -15.01
C ARG A 256 -10.42 -7.89 -14.93
N ALA A 257 -9.66 -8.02 -16.02
CA ALA A 257 -8.32 -7.46 -16.11
C ALA A 257 -8.33 -5.94 -15.90
N ARG A 258 -9.37 -5.23 -16.38
CA ARG A 258 -9.53 -3.79 -16.19
C ARG A 258 -9.74 -3.42 -14.73
N VAL A 259 -10.61 -4.12 -14.00
CA VAL A 259 -10.80 -3.86 -12.55
C VAL A 259 -9.52 -4.13 -11.76
N GLN A 260 -8.82 -5.22 -12.07
CA GLN A 260 -7.52 -5.54 -11.45
C GLN A 260 -6.46 -4.47 -11.75
N GLN A 261 -6.42 -4.00 -13.01
CA GLN A 261 -5.55 -2.90 -13.42
C GLN A 261 -5.89 -1.61 -12.66
N MET A 262 -7.17 -1.29 -12.45
CA MET A 262 -7.58 -0.13 -11.66
C MET A 262 -7.09 -0.23 -10.21
N SER A 263 -7.19 -1.41 -9.58
CA SER A 263 -6.65 -1.65 -8.24
C SER A 263 -5.13 -1.48 -8.18
N SER A 264 -4.38 -2.02 -9.15
CA SER A 264 -2.93 -1.82 -9.23
C SER A 264 -2.59 -0.35 -9.42
N THR A 265 -3.20 0.30 -10.42
CA THR A 265 -2.98 1.70 -10.77
C THR A 265 -3.25 2.62 -9.59
N PHE A 266 -4.29 2.34 -8.81
CA PHE A 266 -4.59 3.07 -7.59
C PHE A 266 -3.45 2.96 -6.56
N LEU A 267 -2.95 1.75 -6.30
CA LEU A 267 -1.86 1.53 -5.34
C LEU A 267 -0.54 2.13 -5.82
N ASP A 268 -0.25 2.02 -7.12
CA ASP A 268 0.96 2.53 -7.75
C ASP A 268 0.99 4.07 -7.71
N ASN A 269 -0.16 4.71 -7.93
CA ASN A 269 -0.30 6.17 -7.94
C ASN A 269 -0.76 6.76 -6.60
N ILE A 270 -0.75 5.98 -5.51
CA ILE A 270 -1.25 6.45 -4.21
C ILE A 270 -0.54 7.73 -3.75
N ALA A 271 0.76 7.85 -4.04
CA ALA A 271 1.56 9.01 -3.69
C ALA A 271 1.11 10.28 -4.40
N ASP A 272 0.58 10.21 -5.62
CA ASP A 272 0.17 11.39 -6.39
C ASP A 272 -1.06 12.07 -5.81
N HIS A 273 -1.84 11.35 -5.01
CA HIS A 273 -2.94 11.96 -4.25
C HIS A 273 -2.42 12.89 -3.14
N PHE A 274 -1.26 12.59 -2.53
CA PHE A 274 -0.71 13.34 -1.39
C PHE A 274 0.40 14.32 -1.78
N MET A 275 1.14 14.01 -2.84
CA MET A 275 2.38 14.68 -3.22
C MET A 275 2.15 15.52 -4.48
N ILE A 276 1.55 16.72 -4.30
CA ILE A 276 1.42 17.69 -5.39
C ILE A 276 2.84 18.10 -5.83
N PRO A 277 3.15 18.08 -7.14
CA PRO A 277 4.39 18.63 -7.64
C PRO A 277 4.51 20.10 -7.23
N PRO A 278 5.70 20.57 -6.79
CA PRO A 278 5.92 21.97 -6.44
C PRO A 278 5.60 22.91 -7.61
#